data_AF-A3Y4V7-F1
#
_entry.id   AF-A3Y4V7-F1
#
_cell.length_a   1.000
_cell.length_b   1.000
_cell.length_c   1.000
_cell.angle_alpha   90.00
_cell.angle_beta   90.00
_cell.angle_gamma   90.00
#
_symmetry.space_group_name_H-M   'P 1'
#
loop_
_entity.id
_entity.type
_entity.pdbx_description
1 polymer ?
#
loop_
_entity_poly.entity_id
_entity_poly.type
_entity_poly.pdbx_seq_one_letter_code
_entity_poly.pdbx_strand_id
1 'polypeptide(L)'
;MKTAHWTVQEDVLSGLRSLPEDLQKDVPILTVNRQGASPESYMRTENYLGYVQPNKIYQLQLDGMYETEELAVMPLPSPIAPPRSKLTGDWQTKVDLTIDDANILGGNGRYLLNKGEKSLNIAIAKATPEHLAYYHSRLVKIGDAIQFNASGNLPLTVTSVGKDYPQDYLLKPELGGGAYLEVHDRPHFHMPLDETCGGYLIIGKRNEEGLDEVSAFQVPFGYGIHMAPWAIHADAYITGRFMVIYSATPEFSTVIVRQENGELANIEFTASP
;
A
#
# COMPACT_ATOMS: atom_id res chain seq x y z
N MET A 1 -49.38 -17.48 -7.97
CA MET A 1 -48.24 -16.66 -8.45
C MET A 1 -47.60 -16.00 -7.24
N LYS A 2 -46.36 -16.35 -6.90
CA LYS A 2 -45.58 -15.62 -5.90
C LYS A 2 -44.88 -14.48 -6.63
N THR A 3 -45.31 -13.26 -6.37
CA THR A 3 -44.60 -12.05 -6.80
C THR A 3 -43.25 -12.01 -6.11
N ALA A 4 -42.18 -12.08 -6.90
CA ALA A 4 -40.84 -11.79 -6.42
C ALA A 4 -40.81 -10.33 -5.97
N HIS A 5 -40.64 -10.11 -4.67
CA HIS A 5 -40.29 -8.80 -4.14
C HIS A 5 -38.84 -8.54 -4.52
N TRP A 6 -38.64 -7.81 -5.61
CA TRP A 6 -37.34 -7.23 -5.96
C TRP A 6 -37.09 -6.09 -4.97
N THR A 7 -36.40 -6.37 -3.87
CA THR A 7 -35.68 -5.33 -3.13
C THR A 7 -34.66 -4.73 -4.09
N VAL A 8 -34.63 -3.40 -4.21
CA VAL A 8 -33.60 -2.68 -4.97
C VAL A 8 -32.26 -3.18 -4.47
N GLN A 9 -31.60 -4.00 -5.28
CA GLN A 9 -30.25 -4.45 -5.03
C GLN A 9 -29.39 -3.19 -5.05
N GLU A 10 -28.64 -2.92 -3.97
CA GLU A 10 -27.67 -1.82 -3.96
C GLU A 10 -26.86 -1.92 -5.25
N ASP A 11 -26.77 -0.81 -5.97
CA ASP A 11 -26.06 -0.77 -7.24
C ASP A 11 -24.56 -0.92 -6.96
N VAL A 12 -24.08 -2.16 -6.98
CA VAL A 12 -22.69 -2.55 -6.67
C VAL A 12 -21.68 -1.83 -7.59
N LEU A 13 -22.12 -1.33 -8.75
CA LEU A 13 -21.28 -0.62 -9.70
C LEU A 13 -21.40 0.92 -9.60
N SER A 14 -22.24 1.43 -8.70
CA SER A 14 -22.46 2.88 -8.54
C SER A 14 -21.16 3.63 -8.24
N GLY A 15 -20.32 3.10 -7.35
CA GLY A 15 -19.00 3.65 -7.04
C GLY A 15 -18.10 3.75 -8.27
N LEU A 16 -18.02 2.68 -9.07
CA LEU A 16 -17.21 2.63 -10.28
C LEU A 16 -17.71 3.58 -11.38
N ARG A 17 -19.03 3.70 -11.55
CA ARG A 17 -19.65 4.64 -12.50
C ARG A 17 -19.54 6.10 -12.07
N SER A 18 -19.30 6.36 -10.78
CA SER A 18 -19.10 7.72 -10.25
C SER A 18 -17.68 8.24 -10.44
N LEU A 19 -16.74 7.38 -10.84
CA LEU A 19 -15.36 7.77 -11.07
C LEU A 19 -15.24 8.72 -12.28
N PRO A 20 -14.32 9.71 -12.23
CA PRO A 20 -14.00 10.55 -13.37
C PRO A 20 -13.32 9.75 -14.49
N GLU A 21 -13.36 10.26 -15.71
CA GLU A 21 -12.86 9.58 -16.92
C GLU A 21 -11.39 9.14 -16.79
N ASP A 22 -10.56 9.95 -16.13
CA ASP A 22 -9.15 9.64 -15.88
C ASP A 22 -8.96 8.42 -14.96
N LEU A 23 -9.91 8.15 -14.05
CA LEU A 23 -9.86 6.95 -13.22
C LEU A 23 -10.57 5.76 -13.87
N GLN A 24 -11.61 5.99 -14.66
CA GLN A 24 -12.32 4.90 -15.37
C GLN A 24 -11.40 4.10 -16.29
N LYS A 25 -10.45 4.77 -16.96
CA LYS A 25 -9.44 4.09 -17.80
C LYS A 25 -8.46 3.22 -17.01
N ASP A 26 -8.23 3.54 -15.73
CA ASP A 26 -7.26 2.86 -14.87
C ASP A 26 -7.94 1.75 -14.04
N VAL A 27 -9.27 1.67 -14.02
CA VAL A 27 -10.04 0.63 -13.31
C VAL A 27 -9.54 -0.79 -13.57
N PRO A 28 -9.26 -1.23 -14.82
CA PRO A 28 -8.76 -2.58 -15.06
C PRO A 28 -7.43 -2.89 -14.36
N ILE A 29 -6.61 -1.87 -14.13
CA ILE A 29 -5.30 -1.98 -13.46
C ILE A 29 -5.49 -1.93 -11.94
N LEU A 30 -6.37 -1.05 -11.46
CA LEU A 30 -6.61 -0.79 -10.04
C LEU A 30 -7.56 -1.79 -9.38
N THR A 31 -8.31 -2.56 -10.18
CA THR A 31 -9.20 -3.62 -9.69
C THR A 31 -8.38 -4.90 -9.51
N VAL A 32 -7.77 -5.04 -8.34
CA VAL A 32 -7.00 -6.24 -7.99
C VAL A 32 -7.97 -7.38 -7.69
N ASN A 33 -7.74 -8.56 -8.26
CA ASN A 33 -8.50 -9.77 -7.94
C ASN A 33 -7.59 -11.00 -7.94
N ARG A 34 -6.69 -11.06 -6.95
CA ARG A 34 -5.68 -12.11 -6.81
C ARG A 34 -6.18 -13.23 -5.92
N GLN A 35 -5.89 -14.47 -6.30
CA GLN A 35 -6.23 -15.68 -5.55
C GLN A 35 -5.06 -16.65 -5.58
N GLY A 36 -4.61 -17.07 -4.39
CA GLY A 36 -3.57 -18.08 -4.19
C GLY A 36 -4.13 -19.46 -3.93
N ALA A 37 -3.26 -20.34 -3.43
CA ALA A 37 -3.57 -21.76 -3.26
C ALA A 37 -4.63 -22.06 -2.19
N SER A 38 -4.71 -21.23 -1.14
CA SER A 38 -5.65 -21.39 -0.04
C SER A 38 -6.81 -20.37 -0.09
N PRO A 39 -7.99 -20.67 0.49
CA PRO A 39 -9.11 -19.74 0.53
C PRO A 39 -8.80 -18.40 1.21
N GLU A 40 -7.83 -18.38 2.14
CA GLU A 40 -7.38 -17.22 2.89
C GLU A 40 -6.16 -16.53 2.26
N SER A 41 -5.81 -16.90 1.03
CA SER A 41 -4.74 -16.30 0.25
C SER A 41 -5.31 -15.49 -0.90
N TYR A 42 -5.65 -14.23 -0.66
CA TYR A 42 -6.21 -13.33 -1.67
C TYR A 42 -5.83 -11.88 -1.41
N MET A 43 -5.92 -11.07 -2.46
CA MET A 43 -5.93 -9.61 -2.38
C MET A 43 -6.95 -9.13 -3.40
N ARG A 44 -8.00 -8.44 -2.94
CA ARG A 44 -9.15 -8.10 -3.78
C ARG A 44 -9.64 -6.68 -3.52
N THR A 45 -9.84 -5.92 -4.58
CA THR A 45 -10.62 -4.68 -4.54
C THR A 45 -12.10 -5.05 -4.41
N GLU A 46 -12.69 -4.78 -3.25
CA GLU A 46 -14.10 -5.08 -2.95
C GLU A 46 -15.04 -3.99 -3.45
N ASN A 47 -14.63 -2.72 -3.33
CA ASN A 47 -15.49 -1.58 -3.64
C ASN A 47 -14.67 -0.32 -4.00
N TYR A 48 -15.31 0.59 -4.75
CA TYR A 48 -14.86 1.96 -4.96
C TYR A 48 -15.76 2.90 -4.14
N LEU A 49 -15.18 3.55 -3.13
CA LEU A 49 -15.87 4.52 -2.28
C LEU A 49 -15.98 5.89 -2.94
N GLY A 50 -15.16 6.14 -3.97
CA GLY A 50 -15.13 7.39 -4.72
C GLY A 50 -13.71 7.73 -5.13
N TYR A 51 -13.37 9.01 -5.09
CA TYR A 51 -12.04 9.51 -5.41
C TYR A 51 -11.75 10.80 -4.65
N VAL A 52 -10.47 11.11 -4.50
CA VAL A 52 -10.00 12.41 -4.03
C VAL A 52 -9.33 13.16 -5.17
N GLN A 53 -9.45 14.49 -5.14
CA GLN A 53 -8.86 15.38 -6.12
C GLN A 53 -7.60 16.03 -5.56
N PRO A 54 -6.62 16.35 -6.43
CA PRO A 54 -5.42 17.08 -6.02
C PRO A 54 -5.73 18.36 -5.25
N ASN A 55 -4.97 18.60 -4.18
CA ASN A 55 -4.97 19.83 -3.39
C ASN A 55 -6.30 20.22 -2.72
N LYS A 56 -7.31 19.33 -2.75
CA LYS A 56 -8.52 19.50 -1.94
C LYS A 56 -8.34 18.91 -0.54
N ILE A 57 -9.05 19.49 0.42
CA ILE A 57 -9.05 19.04 1.81
C ILE A 57 -10.26 18.12 2.02
N TYR A 58 -10.02 17.00 2.67
CA TYR A 58 -11.03 16.01 3.01
C TYR A 58 -11.01 15.71 4.49
N GLN A 59 -12.18 15.50 5.10
CA GLN A 59 -12.28 14.86 6.41
C GLN A 59 -12.27 13.34 6.23
N LEU A 60 -11.38 12.66 6.97
CA LEU A 60 -11.32 11.20 6.99
C LEU A 60 -12.47 10.62 7.83
N GLN A 61 -13.22 9.68 7.28
CA GLN A 61 -14.26 8.90 7.96
C GLN A 61 -14.06 7.41 7.72
N LEU A 62 -14.80 6.56 8.45
CA LEU A 62 -14.67 5.11 8.31
C LEU A 62 -15.19 4.60 6.95
N ASP A 63 -16.16 5.31 6.36
CA ASP A 63 -16.83 4.98 5.11
C ASP A 63 -16.35 5.79 3.90
N GLY A 64 -15.42 6.73 4.09
CA GLY A 64 -14.82 7.46 2.98
C GLY A 64 -14.04 8.71 3.38
N MET A 65 -13.85 9.58 2.40
CA MET A 65 -13.22 10.89 2.56
C MET A 65 -14.15 11.95 1.99
N TYR A 66 -14.52 12.93 2.81
CA TYR A 66 -15.53 13.94 2.45
C TYR A 66 -14.88 15.31 2.32
N GLU A 67 -15.02 15.95 1.16
CA GLU A 67 -14.47 17.28 0.89
C GLU A 67 -14.97 18.28 1.94
N THR A 68 -14.07 19.12 2.46
CA THR A 68 -14.39 20.14 3.46
C THR A 68 -13.49 21.35 3.33
N GLU A 69 -14.02 22.52 3.65
CA GLU A 69 -13.26 23.79 3.78
C GLU A 69 -13.11 24.23 5.25
N GLU A 70 -13.73 23.50 6.18
CA GLU A 70 -13.83 23.90 7.60
C GLU A 70 -12.62 23.43 8.44
N LEU A 71 -11.92 22.41 7.96
CA LEU A 71 -10.80 21.79 8.68
C LEU A 71 -9.46 22.17 8.03
N ALA A 72 -8.43 22.30 8.87
CA ALA A 72 -7.07 22.53 8.43
C ALA A 72 -6.24 21.24 8.54
N VAL A 73 -5.44 20.96 7.51
CA VAL A 73 -4.48 19.86 7.54
C VAL A 73 -3.37 20.20 8.54
N MET A 74 -3.22 19.37 9.58
CA MET A 74 -2.19 19.57 10.58
C MET A 74 -0.80 19.51 9.93
N PRO A 75 0.18 20.34 10.33
CA PRO A 75 1.55 20.22 9.84
C PRO A 75 2.18 18.88 10.24
N LEU A 76 3.18 18.42 9.48
CA LEU A 76 4.00 17.29 9.91
C LEU A 76 4.71 17.66 11.23
N PRO A 77 4.70 16.79 12.25
CA PRO A 77 5.47 17.01 13.45
C PRO A 77 6.97 16.91 13.15
N SER A 78 7.81 17.35 14.09
CA SER A 78 9.25 17.13 14.01
C SER A 78 9.55 15.62 13.97
N PRO A 79 10.33 15.15 12.98
CA PRO A 79 10.56 13.72 12.80
C PRO A 79 11.42 13.14 13.92
N ILE A 80 11.04 11.95 14.40
CA ILE A 80 11.88 11.11 15.27
C ILE A 80 12.19 9.84 14.49
N ALA A 81 13.47 9.50 14.39
CA ALA A 81 13.87 8.30 13.66
C ALA A 81 13.34 7.05 14.38
N PRO A 82 12.51 6.23 13.71
CA PRO A 82 12.03 4.98 14.28
C PRO A 82 13.15 3.92 14.31
N PRO A 83 12.92 2.80 15.03
CA PRO A 83 13.67 1.59 14.77
C PRO A 83 13.50 1.20 13.29
N ARG A 84 14.61 1.06 12.57
CA ARG A 84 14.63 0.94 11.10
C ARG A 84 15.75 0.02 10.63
N SER A 85 15.53 -0.63 9.50
CA SER A 85 16.54 -1.40 8.78
C SER A 85 17.14 -0.58 7.66
N LYS A 86 18.46 -0.73 7.47
CA LYS A 86 19.17 -0.19 6.32
C LYS A 86 19.13 -1.20 5.18
N LEU A 87 18.76 -0.74 3.99
CA LEU A 87 18.79 -1.55 2.77
C LEU A 87 20.21 -1.56 2.20
N THR A 88 21.01 -2.54 2.59
CA THR A 88 22.43 -2.66 2.20
C THR A 88 22.69 -3.48 0.94
N GLY A 89 21.68 -4.18 0.44
CA GLY A 89 21.72 -4.88 -0.85
C GLY A 89 21.67 -3.94 -2.07
N ASP A 90 21.65 -4.55 -3.26
CA ASP A 90 21.72 -3.83 -4.53
C ASP A 90 20.33 -3.67 -5.17
N TRP A 91 19.88 -2.42 -5.32
CA TRP A 91 18.61 -2.06 -5.95
C TRP A 91 18.78 -1.91 -7.46
N GLN A 92 18.38 -2.93 -8.21
CA GLN A 92 18.48 -2.95 -9.67
C GLN A 92 17.12 -2.66 -10.30
N THR A 93 16.92 -1.41 -10.74
CA THR A 93 15.66 -0.92 -11.30
C THR A 93 15.27 -1.55 -12.64
N LYS A 94 16.25 -2.01 -13.42
CA LYS A 94 16.04 -2.59 -14.75
C LYS A 94 16.42 -4.07 -14.77
N VAL A 95 15.42 -4.93 -14.58
CA VAL A 95 15.50 -6.34 -14.93
C VAL A 95 14.15 -6.69 -15.55
N ASP A 96 14.14 -7.37 -16.70
CA ASP A 96 12.89 -7.71 -17.40
C ASP A 96 12.37 -9.05 -16.83
N LEU A 97 11.89 -9.03 -15.59
CA LEU A 97 11.14 -10.14 -15.00
C LEU A 97 9.65 -9.90 -15.24
N THR A 98 9.16 -10.38 -16.38
CA THR A 98 7.74 -10.35 -16.71
C THR A 98 7.05 -11.57 -16.12
N ILE A 99 6.28 -11.36 -15.06
CA ILE A 99 5.24 -12.29 -14.60
C ILE A 99 3.94 -11.49 -14.67
N ASP A 100 3.01 -11.91 -15.52
CA ASP A 100 1.87 -11.09 -15.98
C ASP A 100 0.85 -10.67 -14.90
N ASP A 101 1.07 -11.00 -13.62
CA ASP A 101 0.18 -10.64 -12.48
C ASP A 101 0.91 -10.15 -11.20
N ALA A 102 2.25 -10.07 -11.21
CA ALA A 102 3.04 -9.80 -10.00
C ALA A 102 2.95 -8.34 -9.50
N ASN A 103 2.73 -7.39 -10.40
CA ASN A 103 2.69 -5.95 -10.09
C ASN A 103 1.65 -5.23 -10.97
N ILE A 104 0.89 -4.30 -10.39
CA ILE A 104 -0.09 -3.47 -11.11
C ILE A 104 0.59 -2.43 -12.02
N LEU A 105 1.87 -2.08 -11.78
CA LEU A 105 2.58 -1.04 -12.51
C LEU A 105 3.40 -1.54 -13.72
N GLY A 106 3.76 -2.83 -13.78
CA GLY A 106 4.50 -3.43 -14.91
C GLY A 106 5.71 -4.30 -14.51
N GLY A 107 6.78 -4.27 -15.33
CA GLY A 107 7.98 -5.10 -15.17
C GLY A 107 8.74 -4.83 -13.87
N ASN A 108 9.29 -5.89 -13.26
CA ASN A 108 9.93 -5.79 -11.95
C ASN A 108 11.46 -5.83 -12.04
N GLY A 109 12.11 -4.86 -11.42
CA GLY A 109 13.52 -4.95 -11.08
C GLY A 109 13.79 -6.01 -10.01
N ARG A 110 15.02 -6.04 -9.48
CA ARG A 110 15.38 -6.92 -8.36
C ARG A 110 16.18 -6.17 -7.30
N TYR A 111 15.92 -6.52 -6.06
CA TYR A 111 16.74 -6.14 -4.91
C TYR A 111 17.56 -7.35 -4.49
N LEU A 112 18.86 -7.34 -4.76
CA LEU A 112 19.75 -8.44 -4.41
C LEU A 112 20.28 -8.27 -2.99
N LEU A 113 19.95 -9.22 -2.13
CA LEU A 113 20.50 -9.30 -0.78
C LEU A 113 22.02 -9.49 -0.80
N ASN A 114 22.67 -9.14 0.31
CA ASN A 114 24.10 -9.39 0.45
C ASN A 114 24.41 -10.88 0.52
N LYS A 115 25.66 -11.23 0.20
CA LYS A 115 26.13 -12.60 0.25
C LYS A 115 25.86 -13.26 1.62
N GLY A 116 25.12 -14.36 1.59
CA GLY A 116 24.77 -15.16 2.77
C GLY A 116 23.45 -14.77 3.46
N GLU A 117 22.84 -13.65 3.08
CA GLU A 117 21.50 -13.27 3.55
C GLU A 117 20.43 -14.07 2.80
N LYS A 118 19.44 -14.59 3.54
CA LYS A 118 18.32 -15.39 2.99
C LYS A 118 16.99 -14.64 3.01
N SER A 119 16.89 -13.62 3.84
CA SER A 119 15.70 -12.80 4.05
C SER A 119 16.09 -11.34 4.22
N LEU A 120 15.21 -10.44 3.79
CA LEU A 120 15.30 -9.03 4.12
C LEU A 120 14.65 -8.80 5.48
N ASN A 121 15.44 -8.47 6.49
CA ASN A 121 14.95 -8.25 7.84
C ASN A 121 14.57 -6.77 8.04
N ILE A 122 13.29 -6.49 8.30
CA ILE A 122 12.76 -5.14 8.51
C ILE A 122 12.37 -4.95 9.97
N ALA A 123 12.95 -3.91 10.59
CA ALA A 123 12.63 -3.54 11.96
C ALA A 123 11.17 -3.09 12.10
N ILE A 124 10.49 -3.62 13.11
CA ILE A 124 9.15 -3.20 13.49
C ILE A 124 9.24 -1.89 14.28
N ALA A 125 8.42 -0.92 13.88
CA ALA A 125 8.29 0.37 14.55
C ALA A 125 6.83 0.63 14.93
N LYS A 126 6.63 1.31 16.06
CA LYS A 126 5.32 1.82 16.44
C LYS A 126 4.91 2.94 15.49
N ALA A 127 3.68 2.90 14.97
CA ALA A 127 3.12 4.01 14.20
C ALA A 127 2.80 5.19 15.14
N THR A 128 3.71 6.15 15.22
CA THR A 128 3.46 7.46 15.85
C THR A 128 3.55 8.56 14.80
N PRO A 129 2.95 9.74 15.05
CA PRO A 129 3.07 10.88 14.15
C PRO A 129 4.53 11.24 13.82
N GLU A 130 5.42 11.21 14.81
CA GLU A 130 6.84 11.58 14.66
C GLU A 130 7.65 10.53 13.90
N HIS A 131 7.35 9.24 14.11
CA HIS A 131 8.00 8.16 13.36
C HIS A 131 7.60 8.15 11.89
N LEU A 132 6.33 8.44 11.59
CA LEU A 132 5.88 8.53 10.20
C LEU A 132 6.38 9.81 9.53
N ALA A 133 6.48 10.91 10.27
CA ALA A 133 7.07 12.15 9.77
C ALA A 133 8.54 11.98 9.36
N TYR A 134 9.27 11.04 9.97
CA TYR A 134 10.62 10.67 9.52
C TYR A 134 10.65 10.24 8.05
N TYR A 135 9.59 9.58 7.58
CA TYR A 135 9.42 9.14 6.20
C TYR A 135 8.61 10.11 5.33
N HIS A 136 8.41 11.35 5.79
CA HIS A 136 7.50 12.33 5.18
C HIS A 136 6.03 11.87 5.10
N SER A 137 5.67 10.86 5.90
CA SER A 137 4.33 10.27 5.98
C SER A 137 3.57 10.80 7.19
N ARG A 138 2.25 10.67 7.20
CA ARG A 138 1.35 11.18 8.24
C ARG A 138 0.53 10.07 8.85
N LEU A 139 0.40 10.08 10.18
CA LEU A 139 -0.68 9.38 10.86
C LEU A 139 -1.89 10.31 10.89
N VAL A 140 -3.02 9.88 10.36
CA VAL A 140 -4.25 10.68 10.26
C VAL A 140 -5.34 9.97 11.04
N LYS A 141 -5.95 10.64 12.01
CA LYS A 141 -7.05 10.04 12.79
C LYS A 141 -8.37 10.21 12.03
N ILE A 142 -9.31 9.28 12.22
CA ILE A 142 -10.70 9.51 11.82
C ILE A 142 -11.20 10.83 12.43
N GLY A 143 -11.82 11.66 11.60
CA GLY A 143 -12.29 13.01 11.91
C GLY A 143 -11.30 14.12 11.56
N ASP A 144 -10.02 13.81 11.33
CA ASP A 144 -9.00 14.80 10.95
C ASP A 144 -9.07 15.13 9.45
N ALA A 145 -8.48 16.28 9.10
CA ALA A 145 -8.29 16.70 7.72
C ALA A 145 -7.05 16.06 7.07
N ILE A 146 -7.21 15.69 5.80
CA ILE A 146 -6.17 15.18 4.91
C ILE A 146 -6.24 15.90 3.56
N GLN A 147 -5.08 16.11 2.93
CA GLN A 147 -4.95 16.64 1.58
C GLN A 147 -3.91 15.84 0.83
N PHE A 148 -4.19 15.57 -0.45
CA PHE A 148 -3.31 14.82 -1.34
C PHE A 148 -2.67 15.77 -2.34
N ASN A 149 -1.33 15.83 -2.30
CA ASN A 149 -0.56 16.46 -3.37
C ASN A 149 -0.26 15.41 -4.44
N ALA A 150 -1.02 15.43 -5.53
CA ALA A 150 -0.93 14.47 -6.62
C ALA A 150 -1.14 15.17 -7.98
N SER A 151 -0.67 14.54 -9.04
CA SER A 151 -0.80 15.05 -10.42
C SER A 151 -2.17 14.80 -11.06
N GLY A 152 -3.03 13.98 -10.43
CA GLY A 152 -4.35 13.63 -10.93
C GLY A 152 -5.25 13.06 -9.84
N ASN A 153 -6.49 12.73 -10.19
CA ASN A 153 -7.44 12.14 -9.24
C ASN A 153 -6.90 10.81 -8.71
N LEU A 154 -7.27 10.47 -7.49
CA LEU A 154 -6.85 9.25 -6.82
C LEU A 154 -8.09 8.44 -6.41
N PRO A 155 -8.20 7.16 -6.80
CA PRO A 155 -9.32 6.32 -6.42
C PRO A 155 -9.27 6.01 -4.92
N LEU A 156 -10.43 6.01 -4.27
CA LEU A 156 -10.59 5.53 -2.91
C LEU A 156 -11.30 4.18 -2.95
N THR A 157 -10.62 3.12 -2.55
CA THR A 157 -11.13 1.75 -2.63
C THR A 157 -11.20 1.08 -1.27
N VAL A 158 -11.98 0.00 -1.19
CA VAL A 158 -11.84 -1.00 -0.13
C VAL A 158 -11.10 -2.19 -0.72
N THR A 159 -9.97 -2.55 -0.11
CA THR A 159 -9.17 -3.70 -0.50
C THR A 159 -9.08 -4.68 0.66
N SER A 160 -9.33 -5.95 0.37
CA SER A 160 -9.35 -7.04 1.35
C SER A 160 -8.19 -8.00 1.08
N VAL A 161 -7.39 -8.26 2.11
CA VAL A 161 -6.18 -9.09 2.03
C VAL A 161 -6.29 -10.25 3.01
N GLY A 162 -6.24 -11.47 2.47
CA GLY A 162 -6.26 -12.69 3.26
C GLY A 162 -4.95 -12.91 4.01
N LYS A 163 -5.03 -13.49 5.21
CA LYS A 163 -3.87 -13.69 6.10
C LYS A 163 -2.76 -14.57 5.52
N ASP A 164 -3.11 -15.46 4.60
CA ASP A 164 -2.17 -16.41 4.00
C ASP A 164 -1.61 -15.87 2.66
N TYR A 165 -2.05 -14.68 2.22
CA TYR A 165 -1.65 -14.05 0.95
C TYR A 165 -0.12 -13.97 0.76
N PRO A 166 0.69 -13.57 1.77
CA PRO A 166 2.15 -13.58 1.61
C PRO A 166 2.71 -14.97 1.26
N GLN A 167 2.24 -16.03 1.92
CA GLN A 167 2.84 -17.36 1.79
C GLN A 167 2.30 -18.14 0.59
N ASP A 168 1.01 -18.02 0.31
CA ASP A 168 0.29 -18.86 -0.64
C ASP A 168 -0.01 -18.18 -1.99
N TYR A 169 0.33 -16.89 -2.13
CA TYR A 169 0.29 -16.15 -3.39
C TYR A 169 1.60 -15.38 -3.64
N LEU A 170 1.95 -14.42 -2.77
CA LEU A 170 3.04 -13.47 -3.02
C LEU A 170 4.39 -14.18 -3.25
N LEU A 171 4.76 -15.11 -2.37
CA LEU A 171 6.05 -15.81 -2.42
C LEU A 171 6.08 -17.00 -3.39
N LYS A 172 4.99 -17.29 -4.10
CA LYS A 172 4.95 -18.37 -5.10
C LYS A 172 5.51 -17.85 -6.43
N PRO A 173 6.58 -18.47 -6.98
CA PRO A 173 7.17 -18.03 -8.25
C PRO A 173 6.17 -17.97 -9.41
N GLU A 174 5.21 -18.88 -9.44
CA GLU A 174 4.18 -19.00 -10.47
C GLU A 174 2.96 -18.08 -10.27
N LEU A 175 2.89 -17.36 -9.14
CA LEU A 175 1.83 -16.40 -8.83
C LEU A 175 2.41 -15.00 -8.61
N GLY A 176 2.58 -14.57 -7.36
CA GLY A 176 3.04 -13.23 -7.03
C GLY A 176 4.52 -12.96 -7.32
N GLY A 177 5.32 -14.00 -7.57
CA GLY A 177 6.68 -13.86 -8.08
C GLY A 177 7.71 -13.35 -7.06
N GLY A 178 7.33 -13.14 -5.80
CA GLY A 178 8.19 -12.79 -4.67
C GLY A 178 7.75 -11.57 -3.87
N ALA A 179 8.39 -11.37 -2.73
CA ALA A 179 8.24 -10.15 -1.94
C ALA A 179 8.79 -8.94 -2.71
N TYR A 180 8.15 -7.77 -2.57
CA TYR A 180 8.58 -6.56 -3.27
C TYR A 180 8.80 -5.37 -2.35
N LEU A 181 9.53 -4.40 -2.89
CA LEU A 181 9.54 -3.01 -2.45
C LEU A 181 9.24 -2.13 -3.67
N GLU A 182 8.48 -1.08 -3.46
CA GLU A 182 8.03 -0.17 -4.51
C GLU A 182 8.31 1.29 -4.14
N VAL A 183 8.54 2.12 -5.14
CA VAL A 183 8.62 3.57 -4.99
C VAL A 183 8.08 4.23 -6.25
N HIS A 184 7.28 5.29 -6.09
CA HIS A 184 6.72 6.04 -7.22
C HIS A 184 6.25 7.44 -6.81
N ASP A 185 5.93 8.27 -7.80
CA ASP A 185 5.65 9.71 -7.65
C ASP A 185 4.26 10.08 -7.10
N ARG A 186 3.41 9.09 -6.82
CA ARG A 186 2.06 9.31 -6.31
C ARG A 186 1.92 8.92 -4.83
N PRO A 187 1.10 9.65 -4.05
CA PRO A 187 0.88 9.33 -2.64
C PRO A 187 0.01 8.08 -2.48
N HIS A 188 0.19 7.37 -1.38
CA HIS A 188 -0.63 6.24 -0.98
C HIS A 188 -1.33 6.51 0.35
N PHE A 189 -2.46 5.83 0.57
CA PHE A 189 -3.17 5.89 1.83
C PHE A 189 -3.66 4.50 2.21
N HIS A 190 -3.49 4.11 3.48
CA HIS A 190 -3.96 2.83 4.00
C HIS A 190 -4.57 3.03 5.38
N MET A 191 -5.83 2.62 5.55
CA MET A 191 -6.54 2.65 6.83
C MET A 191 -7.30 1.35 7.06
N PRO A 192 -7.09 0.62 8.17
CA PRO A 192 -7.90 -0.54 8.52
C PRO A 192 -9.35 -0.14 8.79
N LEU A 193 -10.29 -0.95 8.32
CA LEU A 193 -11.72 -0.72 8.51
C LEU A 193 -12.28 -1.38 9.78
N ASP A 194 -11.50 -2.22 10.46
CA ASP A 194 -11.86 -2.83 11.73
C ASP A 194 -10.62 -3.20 12.57
N GLU A 195 -10.85 -3.54 13.83
CA GLU A 195 -9.80 -3.90 14.81
C GLU A 195 -9.13 -5.26 14.53
N THR A 196 -9.68 -6.07 13.62
CA THR A 196 -9.12 -7.40 13.28
C THR A 196 -8.06 -7.32 12.19
N CYS A 197 -7.98 -6.17 11.51
CA CYS A 197 -6.93 -5.89 10.56
C CYS A 197 -5.54 -5.90 11.22
N GLY A 198 -4.54 -6.34 10.48
CA GLY A 198 -3.21 -6.57 11.02
C GLY A 198 -2.13 -6.59 9.95
N GLY A 199 -1.04 -7.30 10.23
CA GLY A 199 0.12 -7.32 9.36
C GLY A 199 0.96 -6.04 9.46
N TYR A 200 1.78 -5.76 8.45
CA TYR A 200 2.68 -4.61 8.44
C TYR A 200 2.66 -3.90 7.09
N LEU A 201 2.54 -2.57 7.15
CA LEU A 201 2.85 -1.67 6.05
C LEU A 201 4.32 -1.27 6.16
N ILE A 202 5.11 -1.58 5.13
CA ILE A 202 6.52 -1.18 5.05
C ILE A 202 6.57 0.23 4.49
N ILE A 203 7.35 1.10 5.13
CA ILE A 203 7.57 2.49 4.71
C ILE A 203 9.05 2.82 4.86
N GLY A 204 9.61 3.49 3.86
CA GLY A 204 11.01 3.87 3.82
C GLY A 204 11.28 5.13 3.04
N LYS A 205 12.53 5.56 3.11
CA LYS A 205 13.07 6.69 2.34
C LYS A 205 14.55 6.49 2.08
N ARG A 206 15.07 7.25 1.12
CA ARG A 206 16.52 7.49 1.02
C ARG A 206 16.97 8.46 2.10
N ASN A 207 18.03 8.13 2.82
CA ASN A 207 18.64 9.02 3.80
C ASN A 207 19.62 10.02 3.13
N GLU A 208 20.15 10.95 3.92
CA GLU A 208 21.07 12.00 3.43
C GLU A 208 22.41 11.44 2.91
N GLU A 209 22.79 10.24 3.35
CA GLU A 209 23.98 9.52 2.92
C GLU A 209 23.74 8.70 1.62
N GLY A 210 22.52 8.75 1.08
CA GLY A 210 22.13 8.02 -0.12
C GLY A 210 21.73 6.56 0.11
N LEU A 211 21.61 6.12 1.37
CA LEU A 211 21.21 4.77 1.74
C LEU A 211 19.70 4.71 2.00
N ASP A 212 19.04 3.68 1.48
CA ASP A 212 17.61 3.47 1.74
C ASP A 212 17.38 2.86 3.13
N GLU A 213 16.39 3.37 3.85
CA GLU A 213 16.03 2.93 5.18
C GLU A 213 14.53 2.66 5.25
N VAL A 214 14.15 1.52 5.84
CA VAL A 214 12.75 1.05 5.92
C VAL A 214 12.37 0.65 7.33
N SER A 215 11.10 0.81 7.67
CA SER A 215 10.47 0.29 8.89
C SER A 215 9.14 -0.37 8.55
N ALA A 216 8.73 -1.32 9.39
CA ALA A 216 7.44 -1.99 9.31
C ALA A 216 6.49 -1.43 10.37
N PHE A 217 5.33 -0.95 9.94
CA PHE A 217 4.32 -0.33 10.80
C PHE A 217 3.01 -1.11 10.79
N GLN A 218 2.48 -1.39 11.97
CA GLN A 218 1.06 -1.71 12.11
C GLN A 218 0.26 -0.42 12.04
N VAL A 219 -0.75 -0.37 11.16
CA VAL A 219 -1.70 0.75 11.12
C VAL A 219 -2.74 0.54 12.23
N PRO A 220 -2.84 1.42 13.23
CA PRO A 220 -3.80 1.24 14.30
C PRO A 220 -5.23 1.54 13.82
N PHE A 221 -6.22 0.75 14.25
CA PHE A 221 -7.62 1.06 14.01
C PHE A 221 -8.00 2.45 14.53
N GLY A 222 -8.83 3.16 13.76
CA GLY A 222 -9.15 4.58 14.00
C GLY A 222 -8.15 5.57 13.40
N TYR A 223 -7.10 5.08 12.72
CA TYR A 223 -6.11 5.91 12.04
C TYR A 223 -5.80 5.35 10.64
N GLY A 224 -5.49 6.24 9.70
CA GLY A 224 -4.86 5.92 8.43
C GLY A 224 -3.42 6.41 8.36
N ILE A 225 -2.62 5.80 7.49
CA ILE A 225 -1.30 6.30 7.11
C ILE A 225 -1.38 6.89 5.72
N HIS A 226 -1.07 8.18 5.60
CA HIS A 226 -0.87 8.88 4.32
C HIS A 226 0.62 8.94 4.02
N MET A 227 1.04 8.22 2.99
CA MET A 227 2.42 8.20 2.50
C MET A 227 2.61 9.28 1.44
N ALA A 228 3.68 10.06 1.59
CA ALA A 228 4.07 11.03 0.58
C ALA A 228 4.54 10.32 -0.71
N PRO A 229 4.51 11.02 -1.86
CA PRO A 229 5.24 10.61 -3.05
C PRO A 229 6.68 10.20 -2.75
N TRP A 230 7.18 9.22 -3.49
CA TRP A 230 8.54 8.69 -3.41
C TRP A 230 8.91 8.00 -2.08
N ALA A 231 7.94 7.75 -1.20
CA ALA A 231 8.16 6.82 -0.10
C ALA A 231 8.38 5.40 -0.66
N ILE A 232 9.46 4.75 -0.22
CA ILE A 232 9.63 3.32 -0.46
C ILE A 232 8.56 2.62 0.36
N HIS A 233 7.82 1.69 -0.22
CA HIS A 233 6.76 1.01 0.50
C HIS A 233 6.49 -0.40 0.00
N ALA A 234 5.80 -1.17 0.83
CA ALA A 234 5.18 -2.43 0.46
C ALA A 234 4.02 -2.71 1.40
N ASP A 235 2.88 -3.06 0.82
CA ASP A 235 1.61 -3.27 1.49
C ASP A 235 1.10 -4.72 1.37
N ALA A 236 1.83 -5.58 0.66
CA ALA A 236 1.50 -7.00 0.50
C ALA A 236 1.49 -7.81 1.82
N TYR A 237 1.93 -7.21 2.93
CA TYR A 237 2.00 -7.83 4.25
C TYR A 237 0.93 -7.32 5.22
N ILE A 238 0.00 -6.46 4.79
CA ILE A 238 -1.20 -6.13 5.57
C ILE A 238 -2.24 -7.26 5.44
N THR A 239 -3.12 -7.39 6.43
CA THR A 239 -4.18 -8.42 6.43
C THR A 239 -5.50 -7.83 6.91
N GLY A 240 -6.63 -8.22 6.31
CA GLY A 240 -7.95 -7.69 6.61
C GLY A 240 -8.43 -6.67 5.57
N ARG A 241 -9.44 -5.87 5.94
CA ARG A 241 -10.09 -4.90 5.04
C ARG A 241 -9.56 -3.50 5.28
N PHE A 242 -8.99 -2.90 4.24
CA PHE A 242 -8.43 -1.57 4.30
C PHE A 242 -9.15 -0.63 3.33
N MET A 243 -9.39 0.60 3.76
CA MET A 243 -9.59 1.72 2.85
C MET A 243 -8.23 2.11 2.29
N VAL A 244 -8.11 2.11 0.96
CA VAL A 244 -6.84 2.30 0.27
C VAL A 244 -6.95 3.34 -0.82
N ILE A 245 -5.89 4.12 -1.00
CA ILE A 245 -5.63 4.87 -2.22
C ILE A 245 -4.41 4.25 -2.89
N TYR A 246 -4.65 3.64 -4.05
CA TYR A 246 -3.63 3.21 -5.00
C TYR A 246 -3.59 4.13 -6.19
N SER A 247 -2.49 4.09 -6.93
CA SER A 247 -2.42 4.80 -8.20
C SER A 247 -1.52 4.10 -9.19
N ALA A 248 -1.97 4.05 -10.45
CA ALA A 248 -1.12 3.72 -11.57
C ALA A 248 -0.33 4.97 -11.98
N THR A 249 0.97 4.80 -12.22
CA THR A 249 1.86 5.89 -12.68
C THR A 249 2.98 5.31 -13.54
N PRO A 250 3.43 6.02 -14.60
CA PRO A 250 4.59 5.61 -15.38
C PRO A 250 5.93 5.79 -14.63
N GLU A 251 5.98 6.64 -13.61
CA GLU A 251 7.19 6.96 -12.86
C GLU A 251 7.27 6.11 -11.57
N PHE A 252 7.74 4.87 -11.72
CA PHE A 252 7.84 3.91 -10.63
C PHE A 252 9.11 3.05 -10.70
N SER A 253 9.46 2.44 -9.57
CA SER A 253 10.38 1.32 -9.50
C SER A 253 9.85 0.31 -8.50
N THR A 254 9.54 -0.89 -8.98
CA THR A 254 9.19 -2.04 -8.15
C THR A 254 10.29 -3.08 -8.30
N VAL A 255 10.77 -3.62 -7.20
CA VAL A 255 11.83 -4.62 -7.17
C VAL A 255 11.38 -5.85 -6.38
N ILE A 256 11.66 -7.03 -6.93
CA ILE A 256 11.49 -8.29 -6.21
C ILE A 256 12.74 -8.56 -5.36
N VAL A 257 12.54 -8.88 -4.08
CA VAL A 257 13.62 -9.23 -3.16
C VAL A 257 14.15 -10.63 -3.52
N ARG A 258 15.45 -10.73 -3.77
CA ARG A 258 16.12 -11.96 -4.18
C ARG A 258 17.41 -12.18 -3.40
N GLN A 259 17.74 -13.43 -3.18
CA GLN A 259 19.05 -13.85 -2.68
C GLN A 259 20.14 -13.58 -3.74
N GLU A 260 21.41 -13.59 -3.34
CA GLU A 260 22.57 -13.42 -4.24
C GLU A 260 22.55 -14.43 -5.41
N ASN A 261 22.07 -15.66 -5.17
CA ASN A 261 21.94 -16.71 -6.18
C ASN A 261 20.76 -16.51 -7.16
N GLY A 262 19.95 -15.46 -6.97
CA GLY A 262 18.78 -15.13 -7.79
C GLY A 262 17.47 -15.79 -7.35
N GLU A 263 17.48 -16.66 -6.34
CA GLU A 263 16.24 -17.23 -5.76
C GLU A 263 15.42 -16.16 -5.06
N LEU A 264 14.11 -16.40 -4.91
CA LEU A 264 13.25 -15.50 -4.14
C LEU A 264 13.72 -15.44 -2.69
N ALA A 265 13.68 -14.25 -2.12
CA ALA A 265 13.87 -14.02 -0.69
C ALA A 265 12.57 -13.51 -0.08
N ASN A 266 12.33 -13.86 1.18
CA ASN A 266 11.22 -13.33 1.95
C ASN A 266 11.62 -12.03 2.67
N ILE A 267 10.63 -11.23 3.04
CA ILE A 267 10.77 -10.18 4.05
C ILE A 267 10.35 -10.75 5.41
N GLU A 268 11.18 -10.54 6.41
CA GLU A 268 10.95 -10.94 7.80
C GLU A 268 10.89 -9.71 8.70
N PHE A 269 9.97 -9.72 9.66
CA PHE A 269 9.76 -8.60 10.57
C PHE A 269 10.38 -8.88 11.93
N THR A 270 11.31 -8.04 12.35
CA THR A 270 12.06 -8.24 13.59
C THR A 270 11.69 -7.15 14.60
N ALA A 271 11.39 -7.57 15.82
CA ALA A 271 11.34 -6.63 16.93
C ALA A 271 12.74 -6.04 17.11
N SER A 272 12.83 -4.71 17.23
CA SER A 272 14.11 -4.10 17.54
C SER A 272 14.55 -4.51 18.95
N PRO A 273 15.85 -4.82 19.17
CA PRO A 273 16.38 -5.14 20.49
C PRO A 273 16.22 -3.99 21.49
#